data_AF-A0A4Y2E3J0-F1
#
_entry.id   AF-A0A4Y2E3J0-F1
#
_cell.length_a   1.000
_cell.length_b   1.000
_cell.length_c   1.000
_cell.angle_alpha   90.00
_cell.angle_beta   90.00
_cell.angle_gamma   90.00
#
_symmetry.space_group_name_H-M   'P 1'
#
loop_
_entity.id
_entity.type
_entity.pdbx_description
1 polymer ?
#
loop_
_entity_poly.entity_id
_entity_poly.type
_entity_poly.pdbx_seq_one_letter_code
_entity_poly.pdbx_strand_id
1 'polypeptide(L)' 'MPHELIAEDKSKRKGACLALLRDQRKEKILDRIVTCEEKCVYYNNTSRKGGWSAPGESAGSVARRALTNKKLLLCI' A
#
# COMPACT_ATOMS: atom_id res chain seq x y z
N MET A 1 -8.46 -4.32 -2.41
CA MET A 1 -7.75 -4.77 -3.63
C MET A 1 -7.35 -3.53 -4.41
N PRO A 2 -6.15 -3.49 -5.01
CA PRO A 2 -5.85 -2.49 -6.03
C PRO A 2 -6.94 -2.49 -7.11
N HIS A 3 -7.20 -1.33 -7.71
CA HIS A 3 -8.22 -1.22 -8.76
C HIS A 3 -7.83 -2.08 -9.97
N GLU A 4 -8.83 -2.76 -10.55
CA GLU A 4 -8.64 -3.52 -11.77
C GLU A 4 -8.48 -2.55 -12.95
N LEU A 5 -7.36 -2.65 -13.65
CA LEU A 5 -7.04 -1.70 -14.72
C LEU A 5 -7.67 -2.13 -16.04
N ILE A 6 -8.32 -1.19 -16.73
CA ILE A 6 -8.73 -1.37 -18.12
C ILE A 6 -7.52 -1.24 -19.07
N ALA A 7 -7.70 -1.63 -20.33
CA ALA A 7 -6.62 -1.63 -21.33
C ALA A 7 -5.99 -0.23 -21.52
N GLU A 8 -6.82 0.81 -21.46
CA GLU A 8 -6.37 2.20 -21.59
C GLU A 8 -5.44 2.60 -20.43
N ASP A 9 -5.81 2.30 -19.18
CA ASP A 9 -4.97 2.60 -18.01
C ASP A 9 -3.64 1.86 -18.04
N LYS A 10 -3.65 0.60 -18.50
CA LYS A 10 -2.43 -0.19 -18.69
C LYS A 10 -1.51 0.47 -19.73
N SER A 11 -2.08 0.94 -20.84
CA SER A 11 -1.33 1.65 -21.88
C SER A 11 -0.73 2.96 -21.37
N LYS A 12 -1.54 3.79 -20.70
CA LYS A 12 -1.10 5.05 -20.07
C LYS A 12 0.04 4.83 -19.08
N ARG A 13 -0.13 3.87 -18.17
CA ARG A 13 0.90 3.51 -17.18
C ARG A 13 2.18 3.02 -17.85
N LYS A 14 2.09 2.16 -18.87
CA LYS A 14 3.27 1.68 -19.62
C LYS A 14 4.00 2.83 -20.31
N GLY A 15 3.28 3.74 -20.95
CA GLY A 15 3.85 4.93 -21.60
C GLY A 15 4.60 5.82 -20.61
N ALA A 16 3.97 6.14 -19.47
CA ALA A 16 4.59 6.94 -18.41
C ALA A 16 5.85 6.28 -17.84
N CYS A 17 5.79 4.97 -17.54
CA CYS A 17 6.95 4.24 -17.04
C CYS A 17 8.12 4.24 -18.02
N LEU A 18 7.85 4.06 -19.32
CA LEU A 18 8.90 4.07 -20.35
C LEU A 18 9.53 5.46 -20.51
N ALA A 19 8.74 6.53 -20.41
CA ALA A 19 9.26 7.89 -20.44
C ALA A 19 10.18 8.16 -19.23
N LEU A 20 9.69 7.91 -18.01
CA LEU A 20 10.47 8.10 -16.78
C LEU A 20 11.75 7.25 -16.77
N LEU A 21 11.72 6.04 -17.31
CA LEU A 21 12.91 5.19 -17.42
C LEU A 21 13.95 5.77 -18.40
N ARG A 22 13.50 6.38 -19.51
CA ARG A 22 14.40 7.05 -20.46
C ARG A 22 15.04 8.27 -19.78
N ASP A 23 14.25 9.06 -19.08
CA ASP A 23 14.72 10.26 -18.39
C ASP A 23 15.74 9.89 -17.31
N GLN A 24 15.46 8.87 -16.49
CA GLN A 24 16.36 8.36 -15.45
C GLN A 24 17.69 7.78 -16.01
N ARG A 25 17.69 7.28 -17.25
CA ARG A 25 18.92 6.81 -17.92
C ARG A 25 19.74 7.95 -18.49
N LYS A 26 19.07 9.02 -18.93
CA LYS A 26 19.71 10.21 -19.49
C LYS A 26 20.29 11.09 -18.37
N GLU A 27 19.53 11.25 -17.29
CA GLU A 27 19.84 12.11 -16.15
C GLU A 27 19.48 11.36 -14.87
N LYS A 28 20.27 11.52 -13.80
CA LYS A 28 19.88 11.00 -12.48
C LYS A 28 18.77 11.91 -11.95
N ILE A 29 17.51 11.49 -12.10
CA ILE A 29 16.33 12.27 -11.67
C ILE A 29 15.83 11.83 -10.29
N LEU A 30 16.10 10.58 -9.89
CA LEU A 30 15.60 10.02 -8.62
C LEU A 30 16.10 10.74 -7.36
N ASP A 31 17.33 11.27 -7.37
CA ASP A 31 17.91 12.03 -6.24
C ASP A 31 17.27 13.41 -6.06
N ARG A 32 16.50 13.87 -7.05
CA ARG A 32 15.83 15.19 -7.04
C ARG A 32 14.33 15.08 -6.79
N ILE A 33 13.76 13.87 -6.81
CA ILE A 33 12.34 13.65 -6.62
C ILE A 33 12.01 13.66 -5.13
N VAL A 34 11.15 14.58 -4.72
CA VAL A 34 10.48 14.57 -3.41
C VAL A 34 9.08 13.98 -3.62
N THR A 35 8.76 12.91 -2.89
CA THR A 35 7.43 12.27 -2.91
C THR A 35 6.64 12.66 -1.68
N CYS A 36 5.37 12.99 -1.87
CA CYS A 36 4.42 13.25 -0.79
C CYS A 36 3.21 12.33 -0.92
N GLU A 37 2.64 11.89 0.20
CA GLU A 37 1.41 11.10 0.23
C GLU A 37 0.65 11.33 1.54
N GLU A 38 -0.67 11.23 1.48
CA GLU A 38 -1.53 11.22 2.66
C GLU A 38 -1.94 9.79 3.01
N LYS A 39 -1.82 9.43 4.29
CA LYS A 39 -2.20 8.10 4.78
C LYS A 39 -3.02 8.20 6.06
N CYS A 40 -4.18 7.53 6.06
CA CYS A 40 -4.94 7.33 7.30
C CYS A 40 -4.29 6.26 8.18
N VAL A 41 -3.89 6.63 9.40
CA VAL A 41 -3.36 5.73 10.43
C VAL A 41 -4.41 5.51 11.51
N TYR A 42 -4.77 4.25 11.76
CA TYR A 42 -5.72 3.90 12.80
C TYR A 42 -5.02 3.72 14.13
N TYR A 43 -5.61 4.24 15.22
CA TYR A 43 -5.10 4.01 16.58
C TYR A 43 -5.11 2.52 16.94
N ASN A 44 -6.21 1.84 16.62
CA ASN A 44 -6.34 0.40 16.81
C ASN A 44 -6.14 -0.33 15.48
N ASN A 45 -4.88 -0.56 15.11
CA ASN A 45 -4.51 -1.27 13.89
C ASN A 45 -4.36 -2.79 14.13
N THR A 46 -5.23 -3.42 14.93
CA THR A 46 -5.17 -4.86 15.20
C THR A 46 -5.22 -5.66 13.91
N SER A 47 -4.22 -6.51 13.72
CA SER A 47 -4.18 -7.53 12.67
C SER A 47 -4.13 -8.90 13.32
N ARG A 48 -4.67 -9.90 12.62
CA ARG A 48 -4.51 -11.28 13.06
C ARG A 48 -3.03 -11.65 12.89
N LYS A 49 -2.34 -11.95 14.00
CA LYS A 49 -1.00 -12.50 13.95
C LYS A 49 -1.09 -13.97 13.52
N GLY A 50 -0.23 -14.38 12.60
CA GLY A 50 -0.02 -15.81 12.34
C GLY A 50 0.63 -16.45 13.56
N GLY A 51 0.19 -17.65 13.91
CA GLY A 51 0.76 -18.46 14.98
C GLY A 51 0.85 -19.92 14.54
N TRP A 52 1.78 -20.64 15.13
CA TRP A 52 1.89 -22.10 14.95
C TRP A 52 1.03 -22.78 16.00
N SER A 53 0.22 -23.75 15.60
CA SER A 53 -0.61 -24.57 16.48
C SER A 53 -0.54 -26.02 16.02
N ALA A 54 -0.74 -26.96 16.95
CA ALA A 54 -0.74 -28.37 16.59
C ALA A 54 -1.95 -28.71 15.69
N PRO A 55 -1.88 -29.80 14.90
CA PRO A 55 -3.02 -30.27 14.12
C PRO A 55 -4.24 -30.52 15.03
N GLY A 56 -5.34 -29.81 14.78
CA GLY A 56 -6.58 -29.91 15.57
C GLY A 56 -6.74 -28.86 16.67
N GLU A 57 -5.70 -28.08 16.99
CA GLU A 57 -5.82 -26.96 17.91
C GLU A 57 -6.43 -25.74 17.22
N SER A 58 -7.32 -25.05 17.93
CA SER A 58 -7.94 -23.83 17.42
C SER A 58 -6.94 -22.67 17.47
N ALA A 59 -6.82 -21.96 16.35
CA ALA A 59 -6.02 -20.74 16.31
C ALA A 59 -6.66 -19.65 17.19
N GLY A 60 -5.84 -18.89 17.90
CA GLY A 60 -6.28 -17.72 18.66
C GLY A 60 -7.13 -16.77 17.81
N SER A 61 -8.24 -16.28 18.40
CA SER A 61 -9.11 -15.30 17.77
C SER A 61 -8.63 -13.88 18.07
N VAL A 62 -8.86 -12.96 17.12
CA VAL A 62 -8.60 -11.54 17.29
C VAL A 62 -9.89 -10.80 17.03
N ALA A 63 -10.26 -9.89 17.94
CA ALA A 63 -11.46 -9.07 17.78
C ALA A 63 -11.41 -8.31 16.45
N ARG A 64 -12.51 -8.37 15.69
CA ARG A 64 -12.63 -7.65 14.42
C ARG A 64 -12.55 -6.15 14.70
N ARG A 65 -11.81 -5.44 13.87
CA ARG A 65 -11.67 -3.99 13.98
C ARG A 65 -13.03 -3.31 13.86
N ALA A 66 -13.42 -2.52 14.86
CA ALA A 66 -14.62 -1.68 14.78
C ALA A 66 -14.45 -0.62 13.67
N LEU A 67 -15.51 -0.37 12.90
CA LEU A 67 -15.48 0.58 11.77
C LEU A 67 -15.43 2.05 12.23
N THR A 68 -15.78 2.32 13.49
CA THR A 68 -15.88 3.65 14.11
C THR A 68 -14.62 4.06 14.89
N ASN A 69 -13.47 3.45 14.60
CA ASN A 69 -12.23 3.76 15.33
C ASN A 69 -11.68 5.14 14.98
N LYS A 70 -11.19 5.85 16.01
CA LYS A 70 -10.39 7.06 15.85
C LYS A 70 -9.24 6.79 14.88
N LYS A 71 -8.97 7.75 13.99
CA LYS A 71 -7.88 7.71 13.01
C LYS A 71 -7.18 9.07 12.95
N LEU A 72 -5.92 9.05 12.55
CA LEU A 72 -5.11 10.23 12.26
C LEU A 72 -4.82 10.27 10.76
N LEU A 73 -4.83 11.47 10.19
CA LEU A 73 -4.30 11.69 8.85
C LEU A 73 -2.82 12.06 8.98
N LEU A 74 -1.96 11.26 8.37
CA LEU A 74 -0.54 11.55 8.24
C LEU A 74 -0.30 12.12 6.84
N CYS A 75 0.30 13.29 6.77
CA CYS A 75 0.76 13.91 5.52
C CYS A 75 2.29 13.93 5.57
N ILE A 76 2.93 13.32 4.57
CA ILE A 76 4.41 13.22 4.43
C ILE A 76 4.84 14.10 3.26
#